data_AF-A0A4Q3A3V8-F1
#
_entry.id   AF-A0A4Q3A3V8-F1
#
_cell.length_a   1.000
_cell.length_b   1.000
_cell.length_c   1.000
_cell.angle_alpha   90.00
_cell.angle_beta   90.00
_cell.angle_gamma   90.00
#
_symmetry.space_group_name_H-M   'P 1'
#
loop_
_entity.id
_entity.type
_entity.pdbx_description
1 polymer ?
#
loop_
_entity_poly.entity_id
_entity_poly.type
_entity_poly.pdbx_seq_one_letter_code
_entity_poly.pdbx_strand_id
1 'polypeptide(L)'
;MPDKKTRVDWVFLLFLILVTNQAVFSVKLLGIALVYLLRFNLNFGFSEGRLPKFYQYLIYSSVFTFLIITREFSPNYIIAYLVGLAFLFFSLLTSHQVKLSVERYGFEGTYKTIKLFTLLHFLACMYQLGRMMLLTGKANPYDNTLPFPYGMSAGDNIFGLFMENSYYNIMVSSLLAVFFLFQRNLFYTLLATSCLILVFGNFGTIVFAAILSGLFVSGLFLSLVSTGWIKRYLVPGNFYWIIPFIFGFIAVLYVNVSPSNYDYVVTKVKDKVFRIKKDDKNNYAALIENQAPKPEAYDLATDNELPEPVLTGNVATGIAADFTSTNDAKKELTKAYIQSLAGKNLSVFETIAYLKSSPQAFLFGAGVARFSSVAATKVSGLDSSRLFSVIPNYRSDLYEQNHYLLVTTRETIGDDALKSTANWPDSLYNQLLGEYGVIGFGLFVFFYIGYFLSRYKKLTYGIWLILLLVPFAHLNYTFDTLCVIPFFELLLFADIKRNEQTTAENVQ
;
A
#
# COMPACT_ATOMS: atom_id res chain seq x y z
N MET A 1 -3.47 -42.43 -3.54
CA MET A 1 -2.55 -41.28 -3.67
C MET A 1 -2.61 -40.47 -2.37
N PRO A 2 -1.48 -40.09 -1.77
CA PRO A 2 -1.49 -39.28 -0.54
C PRO A 2 -2.30 -38.00 -0.74
N ASP A 3 -3.10 -37.63 0.25
CA ASP A 3 -4.01 -36.49 0.18
C ASP A 3 -3.22 -35.19 -0.09
N LYS A 4 -3.42 -34.62 -1.30
CA LYS A 4 -2.78 -33.37 -1.74
C LYS A 4 -3.01 -32.23 -0.75
N LYS A 5 -4.10 -32.27 0.04
CA LYS A 5 -4.48 -31.23 1.00
C LYS A 5 -3.48 -31.04 2.15
N THR A 6 -2.56 -31.98 2.35
CA THR A 6 -1.60 -31.92 3.47
C THR A 6 -0.20 -31.45 3.04
N ARG A 7 0.02 -31.16 1.76
CA ARG A 7 1.35 -30.84 1.23
C ARG A 7 1.52 -29.35 0.96
N VAL A 8 2.76 -28.88 1.01
CA VAL A 8 3.12 -27.53 0.56
C VAL A 8 2.77 -27.40 -0.92
N ASP A 9 2.16 -26.28 -1.27
CA ASP A 9 1.90 -25.89 -2.64
C ASP A 9 3.14 -25.20 -3.22
N TRP A 10 4.11 -26.01 -3.71
CA TRP A 10 5.39 -25.51 -4.23
C TRP A 10 5.25 -24.58 -5.44
N VAL A 11 4.31 -24.86 -6.34
CA VAL A 11 4.09 -24.02 -7.53
C VAL A 11 3.55 -22.66 -7.11
N PHE A 12 2.61 -22.64 -6.15
CA PHE A 12 2.07 -21.39 -5.65
C PHE A 12 3.08 -20.62 -4.78
N LEU A 13 3.91 -21.31 -4.00
CA LEU A 13 5.00 -20.67 -3.26
C LEU A 13 5.96 -19.94 -4.20
N LEU A 14 6.41 -20.62 -5.26
CA LEU A 14 7.27 -20.03 -6.28
C LEU A 14 6.57 -18.84 -6.95
N PHE A 15 5.29 -18.98 -7.29
CA PHE A 15 4.47 -17.90 -7.83
C PHE A 15 4.46 -16.68 -6.89
N LEU A 16 4.20 -16.86 -5.59
CA LEU A 16 4.20 -15.76 -4.62
C LEU A 16 5.56 -15.06 -4.57
N ILE A 17 6.67 -15.80 -4.53
CA ILE A 17 8.02 -15.22 -4.51
C ILE A 17 8.29 -14.38 -5.77
N LEU A 18 7.92 -14.89 -6.94
CA LEU A 18 8.15 -14.21 -8.22
C LEU A 18 7.25 -12.99 -8.40
N VAL A 19 5.94 -13.12 -8.14
CA VAL A 19 4.97 -12.04 -8.37
C VAL A 19 5.11 -10.90 -7.37
N THR A 20 5.64 -11.16 -6.18
CA THR A 20 5.82 -10.14 -5.14
C THR A 20 7.17 -9.43 -5.20
N ASN A 21 8.12 -9.93 -6.01
CA ASN A 21 9.38 -9.23 -6.28
C ASN A 21 9.11 -7.95 -7.08
N GLN A 22 9.51 -6.80 -6.56
CA GLN A 22 9.28 -5.49 -7.20
C GLN A 22 10.46 -4.99 -8.02
N ALA A 23 11.67 -5.28 -7.55
CA ALA A 23 12.91 -4.79 -8.14
C ALA A 23 13.02 -5.09 -9.65
N VAL A 24 12.40 -6.18 -10.12
CA VAL A 24 12.40 -6.55 -11.52
C VAL A 24 10.99 -6.91 -11.99
N PHE A 25 10.32 -5.98 -12.67
CA PHE A 25 8.96 -6.19 -13.18
C PHE A 25 8.82 -7.43 -14.08
N SER A 26 9.84 -7.76 -14.89
CA SER A 26 9.81 -8.96 -15.74
C SER A 26 9.79 -10.28 -14.94
N VAL A 27 10.29 -10.29 -13.70
CA VAL A 27 10.19 -11.45 -12.80
C VAL A 27 8.73 -11.69 -12.39
N LYS A 28 7.93 -10.63 -12.22
CA LYS A 28 6.49 -10.76 -11.96
C LYS A 28 5.76 -11.37 -13.14
N LEU A 29 6.05 -10.89 -14.35
CA LEU A 29 5.48 -11.43 -15.59
C LEU A 29 5.83 -12.92 -15.75
N LEU A 30 7.08 -13.28 -15.47
CA LEU A 30 7.53 -14.67 -15.45
C LEU A 30 6.75 -15.50 -14.41
N GLY A 31 6.54 -14.97 -13.21
CA GLY A 31 5.72 -15.62 -12.17
C GLY A 31 4.30 -15.93 -12.66
N ILE A 32 3.61 -14.94 -13.24
CA ILE A 32 2.26 -15.10 -13.79
C ILE A 32 2.26 -16.11 -14.96
N ALA A 33 3.19 -15.99 -15.90
CA ALA A 33 3.27 -16.91 -17.03
C ALA A 33 3.52 -18.36 -16.57
N LEU A 34 4.49 -18.55 -15.64
CA LEU A 34 4.87 -19.86 -15.14
C LEU A 34 3.73 -20.53 -14.37
N VAL A 35 3.01 -19.82 -13.51
CA VAL A 35 1.88 -20.42 -12.77
C VAL A 35 0.76 -20.84 -13.71
N TYR A 36 0.49 -20.08 -14.78
CA TYR A 36 -0.53 -20.45 -15.77
C TYR A 36 -0.06 -21.57 -16.71
N LEU A 37 1.23 -21.70 -16.98
CA LEU A 37 1.79 -22.84 -17.71
C LEU A 37 1.65 -24.14 -16.88
N LEU A 38 2.00 -24.08 -15.60
CA LEU A 38 1.98 -25.25 -14.70
C LEU A 38 0.58 -25.60 -14.19
N ARG A 39 -0.34 -24.63 -14.17
CA ARG A 39 -1.69 -24.75 -13.58
C ARG A 39 -2.73 -24.00 -14.38
N PHE A 40 -2.74 -24.25 -15.68
CA PHE A 40 -3.70 -23.63 -16.57
C PHE A 40 -5.14 -23.83 -16.09
N ASN A 41 -5.82 -22.72 -15.85
CA ASN A 41 -7.24 -22.67 -15.54
C ASN A 41 -7.73 -21.25 -15.80
N LEU A 42 -8.66 -21.08 -16.74
CA LEU A 42 -9.30 -19.80 -17.05
C LEU A 42 -10.77 -19.75 -16.58
N ASN A 43 -11.21 -20.71 -15.78
CA ASN A 43 -12.53 -20.65 -15.18
C ASN A 43 -12.53 -19.72 -13.96
N PHE A 44 -12.76 -18.42 -14.22
CA PHE A 44 -12.81 -17.40 -13.18
C PHE A 44 -14.02 -17.56 -12.23
N GLY A 45 -15.11 -18.20 -12.65
CA GLY A 45 -16.29 -18.44 -11.80
C GLY A 45 -16.98 -17.17 -11.31
N PHE A 46 -16.98 -16.08 -12.09
CA PHE A 46 -17.59 -14.80 -11.68
C PHE A 46 -19.11 -14.89 -11.45
N SER A 47 -19.81 -15.70 -12.24
CA SER A 47 -21.25 -15.98 -12.10
C SER A 47 -21.57 -16.67 -10.77
N GLU A 48 -20.68 -17.56 -10.32
CA GLU A 48 -20.79 -18.31 -9.07
C GLU A 48 -20.33 -17.51 -7.84
N GLY A 49 -19.84 -16.28 -8.04
CA GLY A 49 -19.27 -15.48 -6.96
C GLY A 49 -17.97 -16.08 -6.39
N ARG A 50 -17.19 -16.80 -7.21
CA ARG A 50 -15.91 -17.39 -6.81
C ARG A 50 -14.85 -16.34 -6.49
N LEU A 51 -14.84 -15.24 -7.25
CA LEU A 51 -13.92 -14.11 -7.11
C LEU A 51 -14.67 -12.78 -6.89
N PRO A 52 -14.03 -11.77 -6.28
CA PRO A 52 -14.56 -10.41 -6.25
C PRO A 52 -14.77 -9.88 -7.68
N LYS A 53 -15.97 -9.33 -7.97
CA LYS A 53 -16.28 -8.74 -9.29
C LYS A 53 -15.58 -7.40 -9.53
N PHE A 54 -14.93 -6.86 -8.49
CA PHE A 54 -14.20 -5.60 -8.54
C PHE A 54 -13.26 -5.49 -9.74
N TYR A 55 -12.35 -6.45 -9.96
CA TYR A 55 -11.40 -6.38 -11.05
C TYR A 55 -12.07 -6.35 -12.42
N GLN A 56 -13.11 -7.16 -12.61
CA GLN A 56 -13.89 -7.20 -13.85
C GLN A 56 -14.57 -5.85 -14.12
N TYR A 57 -15.24 -5.29 -13.11
CA TYR A 57 -15.93 -4.01 -13.26
C TYR A 57 -14.98 -2.83 -13.39
N LEU A 58 -13.82 -2.86 -12.76
CA LEU A 58 -12.80 -1.83 -12.92
C LEU A 58 -12.20 -1.84 -14.32
N ILE A 59 -11.97 -3.03 -14.91
CA ILE A 59 -11.57 -3.19 -16.31
C ILE A 59 -12.64 -2.62 -17.25
N TYR A 60 -13.92 -2.93 -17.02
CA TYR A 60 -15.01 -2.35 -17.84
C TYR A 60 -15.11 -0.83 -17.70
N SER A 61 -14.98 -0.32 -16.47
CA SER A 61 -14.96 1.12 -16.21
C SER A 61 -13.79 1.80 -16.90
N SER A 62 -12.61 1.16 -16.90
CA SER A 62 -11.40 1.63 -17.60
C SER A 62 -11.64 1.76 -19.11
N VAL A 63 -12.18 0.71 -19.73
CA VAL A 63 -12.49 0.69 -21.17
C VAL A 63 -13.53 1.73 -21.53
N PHE A 64 -14.60 1.84 -20.74
CA PHE A 64 -15.63 2.86 -20.93
C PHE A 64 -15.04 4.27 -20.83
N THR A 65 -14.24 4.53 -19.80
CA THR A 65 -13.62 5.84 -19.59
C THR A 65 -12.69 6.19 -20.75
N PHE A 66 -11.85 5.26 -21.19
CA PHE A 66 -10.97 5.46 -22.34
C PHE A 66 -11.73 5.80 -23.63
N LEU A 67 -12.75 5.01 -23.99
CA LEU A 67 -13.48 5.16 -25.25
C LEU A 67 -14.45 6.36 -25.26
N ILE A 68 -15.12 6.64 -24.14
CA ILE A 68 -16.25 7.56 -24.10
C ILE A 68 -15.89 8.89 -23.44
N ILE A 69 -15.09 8.85 -22.38
CA ILE A 69 -14.84 9.99 -21.49
C ILE A 69 -13.54 10.71 -21.86
N THR A 70 -12.43 9.98 -21.91
CA THR A 70 -11.10 10.54 -22.17
C THR A 70 -10.90 10.90 -23.64
N ARG A 71 -11.27 9.99 -24.56
CA ARG A 71 -11.18 10.18 -26.04
C ARG A 71 -9.83 10.66 -26.58
N GLU A 72 -8.75 10.48 -25.83
CA GLU A 72 -7.40 10.69 -26.34
C GLU A 72 -6.94 9.41 -27.04
N PHE A 73 -6.59 9.50 -28.31
CA PHE A 73 -6.12 8.37 -29.11
C PHE A 73 -4.69 8.59 -29.63
N SER A 74 -3.90 9.39 -28.90
CA SER A 74 -2.48 9.54 -29.19
C SER A 74 -1.78 8.17 -29.02
N PRO A 75 -0.85 7.77 -29.90
CA PRO A 75 -0.17 6.48 -29.78
C PRO A 75 0.52 6.29 -28.42
N ASN A 76 1.11 7.36 -27.88
CA ASN A 76 1.78 7.33 -26.58
C ASN A 76 0.78 7.02 -25.45
N TYR A 77 -0.39 7.66 -25.46
CA TYR A 77 -1.42 7.37 -24.46
C TYR A 77 -2.03 5.99 -24.63
N ILE A 78 -2.27 5.52 -25.85
CA ILE A 78 -2.79 4.15 -26.09
C ILE A 78 -1.84 3.12 -25.46
N ILE A 79 -0.52 3.28 -25.65
CA ILE A 79 0.46 2.38 -25.04
C ILE A 79 0.44 2.49 -23.50
N ALA A 80 0.40 3.70 -22.95
CA ALA A 80 0.29 3.91 -21.51
C ALA A 80 -0.99 3.30 -20.90
N TYR A 81 -2.12 3.48 -21.58
CA TYR A 81 -3.40 2.89 -21.24
C TYR A 81 -3.33 1.36 -21.26
N LEU A 82 -2.77 0.76 -22.30
CA LEU A 82 -2.63 -0.69 -22.42
C LEU A 82 -1.72 -1.27 -21.32
N VAL A 83 -0.65 -0.55 -20.93
CA VAL A 83 0.19 -0.90 -19.79
C VAL A 83 -0.63 -0.91 -18.50
N GLY A 84 -1.38 0.16 -18.22
CA GLY A 84 -2.22 0.23 -17.02
C GLY A 84 -3.33 -0.82 -17.00
N LEU A 85 -3.95 -1.07 -18.15
CA LEU A 85 -4.93 -2.14 -18.31
C LEU A 85 -4.31 -3.52 -18.06
N ALA A 86 -3.06 -3.74 -18.49
CA ALA A 86 -2.33 -4.98 -18.21
C ALA A 86 -2.10 -5.18 -16.70
N PHE A 87 -1.78 -4.13 -15.93
CA PHE A 87 -1.69 -4.22 -14.46
C PHE A 87 -3.01 -4.66 -13.82
N LEU A 88 -4.15 -4.16 -14.30
CA LEU A 88 -5.47 -4.61 -13.84
C LEU A 88 -5.72 -6.08 -14.16
N PHE A 89 -5.36 -6.53 -15.38
CA PHE A 89 -5.45 -7.94 -15.75
C PHE A 89 -4.54 -8.82 -14.91
N PHE A 90 -3.30 -8.41 -14.65
CA PHE A 90 -2.37 -9.15 -13.79
C PHE A 90 -2.89 -9.27 -12.35
N SER A 91 -3.56 -8.23 -11.84
CA SER A 91 -4.23 -8.28 -10.54
C SER A 91 -5.34 -9.33 -10.52
N LEU A 92 -6.18 -9.37 -11.57
CA LEU A 92 -7.22 -10.39 -11.70
C LEU A 92 -6.64 -11.81 -11.81
N LEU A 93 -5.63 -12.01 -12.66
CA LEU A 93 -4.97 -13.31 -12.85
C LEU A 93 -4.31 -13.79 -11.56
N THR A 94 -3.71 -12.88 -10.80
CA THR A 94 -3.11 -13.19 -9.50
C THR A 94 -4.18 -13.60 -8.49
N SER A 95 -5.27 -12.83 -8.38
CA SER A 95 -6.40 -13.15 -7.50
C SER A 95 -6.99 -14.52 -7.81
N HIS A 96 -7.14 -14.83 -9.10
CA HIS A 96 -7.59 -16.12 -9.59
C HIS A 96 -6.67 -17.27 -9.13
N GLN A 97 -5.35 -17.12 -9.25
CA GLN A 97 -4.39 -18.15 -8.85
C GLN A 97 -4.32 -18.32 -7.33
N VAL A 98 -4.44 -17.23 -6.58
CA VAL A 98 -4.56 -17.26 -5.12
C VAL A 98 -5.79 -18.10 -4.71
N LYS A 99 -6.96 -17.80 -5.25
CA LYS A 99 -8.19 -18.54 -4.98
C LYS A 99 -8.07 -20.02 -5.36
N LEU A 100 -7.51 -20.30 -6.54
CA LEU A 100 -7.32 -21.66 -7.05
C LEU A 100 -6.39 -22.49 -6.16
N SER A 101 -5.33 -21.89 -5.62
CA SER A 101 -4.44 -22.58 -4.67
C SER A 101 -5.20 -23.01 -3.42
N VAL A 102 -5.97 -22.09 -2.81
CA VAL A 102 -6.77 -22.39 -1.60
C VAL A 102 -7.82 -23.47 -1.86
N GLU A 103 -8.48 -23.45 -3.02
CA GLU A 103 -9.47 -24.47 -3.38
C GLU A 103 -8.85 -25.85 -3.57
N ARG A 104 -7.70 -25.93 -4.26
CA ARG A 104 -7.03 -27.21 -4.58
C ARG A 104 -6.36 -27.85 -3.36
N TYR A 105 -5.76 -27.04 -2.49
CA TYR A 105 -4.96 -27.53 -1.36
C TYR A 105 -5.70 -27.43 -0.02
N GLY A 106 -6.85 -26.76 0.05
CA GLY A 106 -7.58 -26.54 1.29
C GLY A 106 -6.82 -25.64 2.26
N PHE A 107 -7.32 -25.55 3.50
CA PHE A 107 -6.68 -24.74 4.54
C PHE A 107 -5.29 -25.25 4.92
N GLU A 108 -5.13 -26.56 5.17
CA GLU A 108 -3.87 -27.14 5.67
C GLU A 108 -2.68 -26.97 4.71
N GLY A 109 -2.88 -27.28 3.41
CA GLY A 109 -1.83 -27.09 2.42
C GLY A 109 -1.46 -25.61 2.26
N THR A 110 -2.47 -24.73 2.27
CA THR A 110 -2.27 -23.28 2.24
C THR A 110 -1.49 -22.79 3.47
N TYR A 111 -1.85 -23.25 4.66
CA TYR A 111 -1.18 -22.91 5.92
C TYR A 111 0.30 -23.31 5.89
N LYS A 112 0.63 -24.51 5.40
CA LYS A 112 2.03 -24.96 5.26
C LYS A 112 2.81 -24.10 4.26
N THR A 113 2.20 -23.71 3.15
CA THR A 113 2.80 -22.80 2.17
C THR A 113 3.08 -21.43 2.78
N ILE A 114 2.14 -20.86 3.53
CA ILE A 114 2.30 -19.57 4.21
C ILE A 114 3.41 -19.64 5.27
N LYS A 115 3.48 -20.73 6.06
CA LYS A 115 4.58 -20.95 7.01
C LYS A 115 5.94 -20.94 6.31
N LEU A 116 6.07 -21.68 5.20
CA LEU A 116 7.33 -21.73 4.48
C LEU A 116 7.69 -20.38 3.86
N PHE A 117 6.73 -19.67 3.26
CA PHE A 117 6.95 -18.31 2.77
C PHE A 117 7.43 -17.39 3.89
N THR A 118 6.79 -17.42 5.06
CA THR A 118 7.15 -16.59 6.22
C THR A 118 8.57 -16.85 6.69
N LEU A 119 8.99 -18.12 6.71
CA LEU A 119 10.36 -18.50 7.07
C LEU A 119 11.37 -17.96 6.05
N LEU A 120 11.12 -18.15 4.75
CA LEU A 120 11.99 -17.62 3.68
C LEU A 120 12.05 -16.10 3.71
N HIS A 121 10.92 -15.45 3.99
CA HIS A 121 10.81 -14.01 4.12
C HIS A 121 11.65 -13.48 5.30
N PHE A 122 11.58 -14.14 6.46
CA PHE A 122 12.41 -13.83 7.61
C PHE A 122 13.90 -14.00 7.31
N LEU A 123 14.30 -15.11 6.67
CA LEU A 123 15.70 -15.33 6.28
C LEU A 123 16.20 -14.25 5.32
N ALA A 124 15.37 -13.80 4.37
CA ALA A 124 15.71 -12.69 3.48
C ALA A 124 15.90 -11.37 4.25
N CYS A 125 15.05 -11.07 5.24
CA CYS A 125 15.20 -9.89 6.10
C CYS A 125 16.50 -9.97 6.92
N MET A 126 16.81 -11.13 7.50
CA MET A 126 18.04 -11.34 8.27
C MET A 126 19.29 -11.21 7.40
N TYR A 127 19.25 -11.72 6.17
CA TYR A 127 20.33 -11.54 5.20
C TYR A 127 20.56 -10.07 4.88
N GLN A 128 19.50 -9.30 4.62
CA GLN A 128 19.59 -7.86 4.36
C GLN A 128 20.15 -7.10 5.57
N LEU A 129 19.68 -7.42 6.78
CA LEU A 129 20.22 -6.85 8.02
C LEU A 129 21.72 -7.16 8.19
N GLY A 130 22.12 -8.42 8.02
CA GLY A 130 23.51 -8.85 8.12
C GLY A 130 24.40 -8.17 7.07
N ARG A 131 23.90 -8.00 5.83
CA ARG A 131 24.59 -7.24 4.79
C ARG A 131 24.82 -5.78 5.22
N MET A 132 23.84 -5.12 5.84
CA MET A 132 24.02 -3.76 6.33
C MET A 132 25.03 -3.69 7.48
N MET A 133 25.02 -4.66 8.40
CA MET A 133 26.03 -4.74 9.47
C MET A 133 27.45 -4.84 8.89
N LEU A 134 27.63 -5.68 7.85
CA LEU A 134 28.92 -5.82 7.17
C LEU A 134 29.33 -4.53 6.44
N LEU A 135 28.41 -3.88 5.72
CA LEU A 135 28.70 -2.65 4.95
C LEU A 135 29.02 -1.45 5.85
N THR A 136 28.34 -1.34 6.99
CA THR A 136 28.52 -0.23 7.94
C THR A 136 29.66 -0.48 8.94
N GLY A 137 30.13 -1.72 9.07
CA GLY A 137 31.07 -2.13 10.10
C GLY A 137 30.50 -2.05 11.53
N LYS A 138 29.17 -1.90 11.67
CA LYS A 138 28.49 -1.82 12.97
C LYS A 138 27.57 -3.01 13.21
N ALA A 139 27.58 -3.51 14.45
CA ALA A 139 26.63 -4.53 14.87
C ALA A 139 25.18 -4.01 14.84
N ASN A 140 24.96 -2.73 15.10
CA ASN A 140 23.66 -2.08 14.99
C ASN A 140 23.64 -1.11 13.80
N PRO A 141 23.01 -1.45 12.66
CA PRO A 141 22.94 -0.55 11.51
C PRO A 141 21.96 0.62 11.71
N TYR A 142 21.19 0.65 12.80
CA TYR A 142 20.25 1.72 13.14
C TYR A 142 20.86 2.83 13.99
N ASP A 143 22.18 2.79 14.23
CA ASP A 143 22.91 3.82 14.96
C ASP A 143 22.83 5.17 14.24
N ASN A 144 22.31 6.20 14.93
CA ASN A 144 22.11 7.56 14.41
C ASN A 144 23.38 8.27 13.91
N THR A 145 24.55 7.78 14.30
CA THR A 145 25.83 8.32 13.80
C THR A 145 26.14 7.88 12.37
N LEU A 146 25.40 6.90 11.84
CA LEU A 146 25.53 6.47 10.45
C LEU A 146 24.78 7.41 9.50
N PRO A 147 25.36 7.76 8.34
CA PRO A 147 24.69 8.58 7.35
C PRO A 147 23.59 7.80 6.63
N PHE A 148 22.69 8.53 5.96
CA PHE A 148 21.74 7.95 5.01
C PHE A 148 22.48 7.08 3.96
N PRO A 149 21.98 5.88 3.60
CA PRO A 149 20.66 5.33 3.91
C PRO A 149 20.59 4.48 5.19
N TYR A 150 21.57 4.58 6.09
CA TYR A 150 21.61 3.84 7.36
C TYR A 150 21.13 4.70 8.54
N GLY A 151 21.34 4.25 9.77
CA GLY A 151 20.86 4.93 10.97
C GLY A 151 19.34 4.80 11.11
N MET A 152 18.65 5.92 11.37
CA MET A 152 17.19 5.92 11.53
C MET A 152 16.45 5.33 10.31
N SER A 153 17.04 5.45 9.11
CA SER A 153 16.50 4.94 7.84
C SER A 153 17.01 3.56 7.45
N ALA A 154 17.85 2.89 8.25
CA ALA A 154 18.41 1.57 7.87
C ALA A 154 17.32 0.54 7.56
N GLY A 155 16.20 0.60 8.26
CA GLY A 155 15.06 -0.30 8.05
C GLY A 155 14.39 -0.13 6.68
N ASP A 156 14.55 1.02 6.01
CA ASP A 156 14.08 1.23 4.64
C ASP A 156 14.78 0.31 3.64
N ASN A 157 15.92 -0.29 4.00
CA ASN A 157 16.65 -1.24 3.17
C ASN A 157 16.32 -2.72 3.49
N ILE A 158 15.33 -2.98 4.37
CA ILE A 158 14.88 -4.34 4.72
C ILE A 158 13.58 -4.66 3.99
N PHE A 159 13.73 -5.07 2.73
CA PHE A 159 12.62 -5.40 1.83
C PHE A 159 12.07 -6.82 2.01
N GLY A 160 12.82 -7.71 2.68
CA GLY A 160 12.59 -9.15 2.65
C GLY A 160 12.54 -9.68 1.21
N LEU A 161 11.55 -10.53 0.90
CA LEU A 161 11.34 -11.09 -0.46
C LEU A 161 10.75 -10.09 -1.48
N PHE A 162 10.38 -8.88 -1.07
CA PHE A 162 9.75 -7.88 -1.97
C PHE A 162 10.78 -7.05 -2.76
N MET A 163 12.03 -7.01 -2.29
CA MET A 163 13.23 -6.46 -2.97
C MET A 163 13.32 -4.95 -3.26
N GLU A 164 12.25 -4.15 -3.13
CA GLU A 164 12.31 -2.70 -3.49
C GLU A 164 11.71 -1.74 -2.46
N ASN A 165 10.61 -2.11 -1.82
CA ASN A 165 9.92 -1.21 -0.89
C ASN A 165 9.64 -1.91 0.45
N SER A 166 10.16 -1.32 1.51
CA SER A 166 10.09 -1.85 2.87
C SER A 166 8.67 -1.82 3.44
N TYR A 167 7.76 -0.99 2.91
CA TYR A 167 6.36 -1.01 3.30
C TYR A 167 5.64 -2.30 2.93
N TYR A 168 5.99 -2.94 1.81
CA TYR A 168 5.38 -4.24 1.49
C TYR A 168 5.75 -5.29 2.53
N ASN A 169 6.98 -5.24 3.04
CA ASN A 169 7.40 -6.07 4.17
C ASN A 169 6.53 -5.79 5.39
N ILE A 170 6.41 -4.54 5.83
CA ILE A 170 5.59 -4.19 7.01
C ILE A 170 4.13 -4.65 6.84
N MET A 171 3.52 -4.36 5.70
CA MET A 171 2.12 -4.69 5.45
C MET A 171 1.89 -6.19 5.47
N VAL A 172 2.68 -6.97 4.70
CA VAL A 172 2.50 -8.42 4.63
C VAL A 172 2.87 -9.07 5.96
N SER A 173 3.94 -8.64 6.61
CA SER A 173 4.33 -9.12 7.93
C SER A 173 3.27 -8.84 9.00
N SER A 174 2.58 -7.69 8.94
CA SER A 174 1.42 -7.40 9.81
C SER A 174 0.27 -8.37 9.58
N LEU A 175 -0.09 -8.61 8.30
CA LEU A 175 -1.16 -9.55 7.93
C LEU A 175 -0.83 -10.97 8.40
N LEU A 176 0.42 -11.41 8.19
CA LEU A 176 0.91 -12.72 8.61
C LEU A 176 0.93 -12.87 10.14
N ALA A 177 1.35 -11.84 10.88
CA ALA A 177 1.37 -11.87 12.34
C ALA A 177 -0.04 -12.03 12.92
N VAL A 178 -1.04 -11.29 12.41
CA VAL A 178 -2.45 -11.46 12.81
C VAL A 178 -2.95 -12.85 12.44
N PHE A 179 -2.65 -13.33 11.24
CA PHE A 179 -3.02 -14.68 10.81
C PHE A 179 -2.48 -15.76 11.77
N PHE A 180 -1.18 -15.75 12.08
CA PHE A 180 -0.56 -16.75 12.94
C PHE A 180 -0.99 -16.64 14.40
N LEU A 181 -1.34 -15.43 14.87
CA LEU A 181 -1.95 -15.22 16.18
C LEU A 181 -3.26 -16.02 16.28
N PHE A 182 -4.11 -15.97 15.25
CA PHE A 182 -5.34 -16.77 15.20
C PHE A 182 -5.12 -18.26 14.94
N GLN A 183 -3.98 -18.64 14.35
CA GLN A 183 -3.55 -20.04 14.25
C GLN A 183 -2.89 -20.56 15.53
N ARG A 184 -2.83 -19.76 16.60
CA ARG A 184 -2.16 -20.09 17.87
C ARG A 184 -0.69 -20.51 17.68
N ASN A 185 -0.03 -19.94 16.68
CA ASN A 185 1.34 -20.29 16.36
C ASN A 185 2.29 -19.15 16.74
N LEU A 186 2.70 -19.15 18.01
CA LEU A 186 3.54 -18.08 18.57
C LEU A 186 4.85 -17.91 17.81
N PHE A 187 5.52 -19.00 17.44
CA PHE A 187 6.79 -18.93 16.73
C PHE A 187 6.67 -18.13 15.42
N TYR A 188 5.70 -18.47 14.57
CA TYR A 188 5.51 -17.75 13.30
C TYR A 188 4.92 -16.35 13.50
N THR A 189 4.15 -16.12 14.56
CA THR A 189 3.70 -14.77 14.95
C THR A 189 4.91 -13.88 15.27
N LEU A 190 5.88 -14.38 16.04
CA LEU A 190 7.10 -13.66 16.38
C LEU A 190 8.02 -13.47 15.18
N LEU A 191 8.15 -14.45 14.29
CA LEU A 191 8.91 -14.28 13.05
C LEU A 191 8.33 -13.15 12.18
N ALA A 192 7.01 -13.17 11.92
CA ALA A 192 6.36 -12.13 11.14
C ALA A 192 6.47 -10.76 11.83
N THR A 193 6.26 -10.71 13.15
CA THR A 193 6.44 -9.48 13.94
C THR A 193 7.89 -8.97 13.88
N SER A 194 8.88 -9.86 13.90
CA SER A 194 10.29 -9.49 13.75
C SER A 194 10.56 -8.85 12.40
N CYS A 195 10.08 -9.45 11.30
CA CYS A 195 10.23 -8.86 9.96
C CYS A 195 9.64 -7.46 9.87
N LEU A 196 8.46 -7.24 10.47
CA LEU A 196 7.82 -5.93 10.57
C LEU A 196 8.69 -4.92 11.34
N ILE A 197 9.19 -5.30 12.52
CA ILE A 197 9.92 -4.38 13.39
C ILE A 197 11.29 -4.05 12.82
N LEU A 198 11.95 -4.99 12.15
CA LEU A 198 13.24 -4.74 11.49
C LEU A 198 13.16 -3.57 10.49
N VAL A 199 12.01 -3.33 9.88
CA VAL A 199 11.85 -2.15 9.01
C VAL A 199 11.78 -0.83 9.79
N PHE A 200 11.36 -0.85 11.07
CA PHE A 200 11.09 0.34 11.88
C PHE A 200 10.22 1.39 11.17
N GLY A 201 9.33 0.96 10.27
CA GLY A 201 8.38 1.87 9.62
C GLY A 201 7.27 2.26 10.59
N ASN A 202 7.49 3.38 11.26
CA ASN A 202 6.69 3.91 12.37
C ASN A 202 5.18 3.86 12.13
N PHE A 203 4.69 4.34 10.98
CA PHE A 203 3.26 4.31 10.69
C PHE A 203 2.70 2.87 10.67
N GLY A 204 3.41 1.95 10.02
CA GLY A 204 2.94 0.58 9.92
C GLY A 204 3.00 -0.17 11.25
N THR A 205 4.01 0.10 12.08
CA THR A 205 4.04 -0.40 13.46
C THR A 205 2.89 0.15 14.30
N ILE A 206 2.56 1.45 14.19
CA ILE A 206 1.44 2.06 14.92
C ILE A 206 0.11 1.41 14.50
N VAL A 207 -0.10 1.21 13.19
CA VAL A 207 -1.29 0.54 12.65
C VAL A 207 -1.41 -0.89 13.20
N PHE A 208 -0.30 -1.64 13.18
CA PHE A 208 -0.27 -3.00 13.72
C PHE A 208 -0.53 -3.02 15.24
N ALA A 209 0.08 -2.12 15.99
CA ALA A 209 -0.12 -1.95 17.42
C ALA A 209 -1.59 -1.60 17.77
N ALA A 210 -2.25 -0.76 16.96
CA ALA A 210 -3.66 -0.44 17.13
C ALA A 210 -4.55 -1.69 16.94
N ILE A 211 -4.23 -2.55 15.98
CA ILE A 211 -4.95 -3.80 15.73
C ILE A 211 -4.72 -4.81 16.86
N LEU A 212 -3.48 -4.96 17.34
CA LEU A 212 -3.19 -5.77 18.53
C LEU A 212 -3.94 -5.27 19.76
N SER A 213 -4.02 -3.95 19.95
CA SER A 213 -4.77 -3.34 21.05
C SER A 213 -6.27 -3.67 20.94
N GLY A 214 -6.85 -3.55 19.74
CA GLY A 214 -8.24 -3.93 19.49
C GLY A 214 -8.51 -5.41 19.75
N LEU A 215 -7.58 -6.29 19.34
CA LEU A 215 -7.66 -7.72 19.60
C LEU A 215 -7.56 -8.05 21.10
N PHE A 216 -6.68 -7.37 21.84
CA PHE A 216 -6.55 -7.54 23.28
C PHE A 216 -7.79 -7.06 24.03
N VAL A 217 -8.26 -5.85 23.73
CA VAL A 217 -9.44 -5.25 24.38
C VAL A 217 -10.70 -6.05 24.07
N SER A 218 -10.88 -6.50 22.81
CA SER A 218 -12.01 -7.36 22.47
C SER A 218 -11.96 -8.69 23.21
N GLY A 219 -10.78 -9.32 23.29
CA GLY A 219 -10.58 -10.54 24.09
C GLY A 219 -10.91 -10.36 25.57
N LEU A 220 -10.44 -9.26 26.18
CA LEU A 220 -10.71 -8.91 27.58
C LEU A 220 -12.20 -8.66 27.81
N PHE A 221 -12.82 -7.77 27.03
CA PHE A 221 -14.22 -7.38 27.20
C PHE A 221 -15.16 -8.58 27.00
N LEU A 222 -14.89 -9.43 26.02
CA LEU A 222 -15.76 -10.58 25.72
C LEU A 222 -15.51 -11.78 26.63
N SER A 223 -14.40 -11.80 27.39
CA SER A 223 -14.28 -12.71 28.54
C SER A 223 -15.36 -12.42 29.60
N LEU A 224 -15.90 -11.20 29.62
CA LEU A 224 -16.97 -10.78 30.52
C LEU A 224 -18.38 -10.92 29.93
N VAL A 225 -18.53 -11.02 28.60
CA VAL A 225 -19.83 -10.98 27.91
C VAL A 225 -20.14 -12.29 27.18
N SER A 226 -21.30 -12.90 27.49
CA SER A 226 -21.72 -14.22 26.99
C SER A 226 -22.26 -14.24 25.53
N THR A 227 -22.15 -13.18 24.74
CA THR A 227 -22.75 -13.14 23.41
C THR A 227 -22.01 -14.01 22.39
N GLY A 228 -22.67 -15.06 21.90
CA GLY A 228 -22.03 -16.11 21.08
C GLY A 228 -21.55 -15.66 19.70
N TRP A 229 -22.17 -14.67 19.07
CA TRP A 229 -21.84 -14.30 17.68
C TRP A 229 -20.50 -13.56 17.54
N ILE A 230 -20.07 -12.79 18.56
CA ILE A 230 -18.82 -12.02 18.52
C ILE A 230 -17.60 -12.93 18.78
N LYS A 231 -17.79 -14.07 19.47
CA LYS A 231 -16.70 -14.98 19.86
C LYS A 231 -15.84 -15.47 18.69
N ARG A 232 -16.38 -15.51 17.46
CA ARG A 232 -15.63 -15.92 16.26
C ARG A 232 -14.56 -14.93 15.80
N TYR A 233 -14.71 -13.64 16.14
CA TYR A 233 -13.76 -12.60 15.77
C TYR A 233 -12.64 -12.45 16.80
N LEU A 234 -12.68 -13.26 17.87
CA LEU A 234 -11.69 -13.23 18.93
C LEU A 234 -10.51 -14.13 18.60
N VAL A 235 -9.37 -13.74 19.13
CA VAL A 235 -8.20 -14.62 19.19
C VAL A 235 -8.62 -15.91 19.92
N PRO A 236 -8.46 -17.10 19.31
CA PRO A 236 -9.05 -18.32 19.87
C PRO A 236 -8.50 -18.68 21.25
N GLY A 237 -9.39 -18.88 22.23
CA GLY A 237 -9.06 -19.25 23.61
C GLY A 237 -8.33 -18.15 24.38
N ASN A 238 -7.41 -18.52 25.27
CA ASN A 238 -6.65 -17.57 26.10
C ASN A 238 -5.44 -16.94 25.37
N PHE A 239 -5.36 -17.10 24.05
CA PHE A 239 -4.18 -16.67 23.28
C PHE A 239 -4.09 -15.14 23.14
N TYR A 240 -5.12 -14.38 23.51
CA TYR A 240 -5.03 -12.91 23.63
C TYR A 240 -4.06 -12.46 24.74
N TRP A 241 -3.78 -13.30 25.75
CA TRP A 241 -2.79 -13.01 26.80
C TRP A 241 -1.34 -12.94 26.29
N ILE A 242 -1.09 -13.42 25.07
CA ILE A 242 0.23 -13.30 24.43
C ILE A 242 0.43 -11.89 23.83
N ILE A 243 -0.64 -11.12 23.60
CA ILE A 243 -0.53 -9.79 22.99
C ILE A 243 0.34 -8.83 23.83
N PRO A 244 0.22 -8.75 25.17
CA PRO A 244 1.16 -8.01 26.01
C PRO A 244 2.63 -8.43 25.83
N PHE A 245 2.90 -9.71 25.63
CA PHE A 245 4.25 -10.20 25.34
C PHE A 245 4.75 -9.70 23.97
N ILE A 246 3.89 -9.67 22.94
CA ILE A 246 4.22 -9.10 21.63
C ILE A 246 4.49 -7.60 21.74
N PHE A 247 3.72 -6.86 22.54
CA PHE A 247 4.00 -5.45 22.84
C PHE A 247 5.34 -5.25 23.54
N GLY A 248 5.64 -6.08 24.55
CA GLY A 248 6.94 -6.07 25.21
C GLY A 248 8.08 -6.32 24.24
N PHE A 249 7.92 -7.28 23.33
CA PHE A 249 8.88 -7.56 22.27
C PHE A 249 9.09 -6.36 21.33
N ILE A 250 8.01 -5.70 20.87
CA ILE A 250 8.08 -4.47 20.06
C ILE A 250 8.83 -3.37 20.83
N ALA A 251 8.45 -3.12 22.08
CA ALA A 251 9.03 -2.07 22.91
C ALA A 251 10.53 -2.30 23.16
N VAL A 252 10.93 -3.53 23.48
CA VAL A 252 12.34 -3.88 23.68
C VAL A 252 13.15 -3.60 22.42
N LEU A 253 12.65 -3.98 21.24
CA LEU A 253 13.36 -3.71 19.98
C LEU A 253 13.42 -2.22 19.65
N TYR A 254 12.35 -1.46 19.82
CA TYR A 254 12.38 -0.01 19.61
C TYR A 254 13.36 0.69 20.55
N VAL A 255 13.35 0.36 21.84
CA VAL A 255 14.22 1.02 22.82
C VAL A 255 15.69 0.63 22.65
N ASN A 256 15.98 -0.64 22.37
CA ASN A 256 17.36 -1.13 22.39
C ASN A 256 18.03 -1.19 21.01
N VAL A 257 17.25 -1.34 19.93
CA VAL A 257 17.80 -1.46 18.57
C VAL A 257 17.70 -0.14 17.81
N SER A 258 16.58 0.58 17.90
CA SER A 258 16.40 1.86 17.19
C SER A 258 15.77 2.94 18.09
N PRO A 259 16.51 3.40 19.14
CA PRO A 259 16.00 4.40 20.10
C PRO A 259 15.58 5.70 19.41
N SER A 260 16.17 6.02 18.26
CA SER A 260 15.84 7.20 17.48
C SER A 260 14.47 7.15 16.82
N ASN A 261 14.07 5.99 16.29
CA ASN A 261 12.71 5.77 15.81
C ASN A 261 11.71 5.81 16.96
N TYR A 262 12.09 5.31 18.15
CA TYR A 262 11.28 5.47 19.36
C TYR A 262 11.06 6.95 19.71
N ASP A 263 12.14 7.73 19.82
CA ASP A 263 12.06 9.16 20.14
C ASP A 263 11.23 9.93 19.11
N TYR A 264 11.40 9.60 17.83
CA TYR A 264 10.61 10.16 16.73
C TYR A 264 9.11 9.87 16.92
N VAL A 265 8.73 8.61 17.16
CA VAL A 265 7.33 8.21 17.37
C VAL A 265 6.74 8.90 18.58
N VAL A 266 7.43 8.86 19.72
CA VAL A 266 6.96 9.48 20.97
C VAL A 266 6.77 10.97 20.79
N THR A 267 7.72 11.66 20.16
CA THR A 267 7.63 13.10 19.89
C THR A 267 6.45 13.41 18.98
N LYS A 268 6.30 12.70 17.85
CA LYS A 268 5.19 12.93 16.90
C LYS A 268 3.83 12.62 17.50
N VAL A 269 3.71 11.56 18.30
CA VAL A 269 2.46 11.23 19.01
C VAL A 269 2.16 12.29 20.06
N LYS A 270 3.16 12.72 20.85
CA LYS A 270 3.00 13.78 21.85
C LYS A 270 2.58 15.10 21.20
N ASP A 271 3.22 15.48 20.11
CA ASP A 271 2.86 16.67 19.35
C ASP A 271 1.42 16.58 18.83
N LYS A 272 1.04 15.46 18.19
CA LYS A 272 -0.33 15.31 17.67
C LYS A 272 -1.39 15.20 18.76
N VAL A 273 -1.11 14.56 19.88
CA VAL A 273 -2.12 14.38 20.95
C VAL A 273 -2.25 15.63 21.82
N PHE A 274 -1.13 16.29 22.13
CA PHE A 274 -1.10 17.39 23.11
C PHE A 274 -0.97 18.79 22.48
N ARG A 275 -0.50 18.94 21.23
CA ARG A 275 -0.47 20.24 20.50
C ARG A 275 -1.69 20.47 19.61
N ILE A 276 -2.75 19.65 19.67
CA ILE A 276 -4.10 20.10 19.29
C ILE A 276 -4.61 21.09 20.36
N LYS A 277 -3.89 22.20 20.53
CA LYS A 277 -4.28 23.38 21.28
C LYS A 277 -4.49 24.48 20.24
N LYS A 278 -5.77 24.71 19.92
CA LYS A 278 -6.45 25.90 19.36
C LYS A 278 -5.88 26.66 18.15
N ASP A 279 -4.58 26.82 17.97
CA ASP A 279 -4.03 27.80 17.01
C ASP A 279 -3.83 27.21 15.60
N ASP A 280 -3.50 25.92 15.49
CA ASP A 280 -3.28 25.26 14.18
C ASP A 280 -4.57 24.95 13.42
N LYS A 281 -5.74 24.84 14.09
CA LYS A 281 -7.01 24.51 13.42
C LYS A 281 -7.54 25.67 12.57
N ASN A 282 -7.37 26.90 13.04
CA ASN A 282 -7.77 28.10 12.31
C ASN A 282 -6.77 28.39 11.18
N ASN A 283 -5.49 28.13 11.41
CA ASN A 283 -4.48 28.25 10.38
C ASN A 283 -4.59 27.15 9.31
N TYR A 284 -4.97 25.91 9.62
CA TYR A 284 -5.06 24.86 8.61
C TYR A 284 -6.17 25.08 7.58
N ALA A 285 -7.36 25.52 8.03
CA ALA A 285 -8.44 25.88 7.11
C ALA A 285 -8.06 27.12 6.28
N ALA A 286 -7.43 28.12 6.90
CA ALA A 286 -6.91 29.29 6.21
C ALA A 286 -5.70 28.98 5.29
N LEU A 287 -4.88 27.98 5.61
CA LEU A 287 -3.79 27.47 4.77
C LEU A 287 -4.36 26.73 3.57
N ILE A 288 -5.41 25.92 3.76
CA ILE A 288 -6.11 25.28 2.66
C ILE A 288 -6.84 26.32 1.81
N GLU A 289 -7.43 27.36 2.39
CA GLU A 289 -8.20 28.36 1.64
C GLU A 289 -7.30 29.41 0.96
N ASN A 290 -6.20 29.82 1.60
CA ASN A 290 -5.27 30.84 1.08
C ASN A 290 -4.05 30.25 0.36
N GLN A 291 -3.67 29.00 0.63
CA GLN A 291 -2.51 28.35 0.02
C GLN A 291 -2.85 27.08 -0.76
N ALA A 292 -4.07 26.51 -0.71
CA ALA A 292 -4.40 25.57 -1.79
C ALA A 292 -4.34 26.37 -3.09
N PRO A 293 -3.52 25.93 -4.06
CA PRO A 293 -3.37 26.67 -5.29
C PRO A 293 -4.75 26.77 -5.95
N LYS A 294 -5.20 28.01 -6.16
CA LYS A 294 -6.50 28.28 -6.77
C LYS A 294 -6.54 27.60 -8.14
N PRO A 295 -7.66 27.00 -8.57
CA PRO A 295 -7.76 26.41 -9.90
C PRO A 295 -7.31 27.37 -11.01
N GLU A 296 -7.55 28.68 -10.83
CA GLU A 296 -7.11 29.75 -11.75
C GLU A 296 -5.58 29.86 -11.87
N ALA A 297 -4.81 29.51 -10.84
CA ALA A 297 -3.34 29.49 -10.89
C ALA A 297 -2.79 28.31 -11.72
N TYR A 298 -3.65 27.32 -12.03
CA TYR A 298 -3.33 26.20 -12.92
C TYR A 298 -3.85 26.42 -14.36
N ASP A 299 -4.72 27.41 -14.57
CA ASP A 299 -5.33 27.74 -15.87
C ASP A 299 -4.43 28.66 -16.73
N LEU A 300 -3.15 28.81 -16.36
CA LEU A 300 -2.16 29.68 -17.01
C LEU A 300 -1.68 29.16 -18.39
N ALA A 301 -2.40 28.23 -19.01
CA ALA A 301 -2.08 27.68 -20.32
C ALA A 301 -2.79 28.38 -21.49
N THR A 302 -3.61 29.41 -21.23
CA THR A 302 -4.26 30.19 -22.31
C THR A 302 -4.00 31.67 -22.10
N ASP A 303 -2.98 32.16 -22.82
CA ASP A 303 -2.74 33.55 -23.22
C ASP A 303 -3.30 34.64 -22.30
N ASN A 304 -2.48 35.15 -21.38
CA ASN A 304 -2.20 36.58 -21.14
C ASN A 304 -1.53 36.79 -19.78
N GLU A 305 -0.64 37.78 -19.74
CA GLU A 305 0.13 38.33 -18.63
C GLU A 305 -0.26 37.88 -17.21
N LEU A 306 0.73 37.31 -16.49
CA LEU A 306 0.64 36.92 -15.09
C LEU A 306 0.23 38.13 -14.22
N PRO A 307 -0.79 38.00 -13.35
CA PRO A 307 -1.00 38.97 -12.29
C PRO A 307 0.17 38.93 -11.32
N GLU A 308 0.68 40.10 -10.92
CA GLU A 308 1.68 40.18 -9.85
C GLU A 308 1.16 39.47 -8.58
N PRO A 309 2.01 38.69 -7.89
CA PRO A 309 1.61 37.96 -6.70
C PRO A 309 1.29 38.94 -5.57
N VAL A 310 -0.01 39.11 -5.28
CA VAL A 310 -0.47 39.79 -4.06
C VAL A 310 -0.31 38.84 -2.87
N LEU A 311 0.92 38.69 -2.41
CA LEU A 311 1.24 38.05 -1.14
C LEU A 311 1.00 39.06 0.00
N THR A 312 -0.24 39.11 0.49
CA THR A 312 -0.56 39.84 1.73
C THR A 312 -0.21 38.96 2.93
N GLY A 313 1.05 39.02 3.36
CA GLY A 313 1.49 38.41 4.61
C GLY A 313 3.01 38.26 4.69
N ASN A 314 3.61 38.89 5.70
CA ASN A 314 5.05 39.05 5.95
C ASN A 314 5.84 37.73 6.13
N VAL A 315 5.95 36.91 5.08
CA VAL A 315 6.96 35.86 5.00
C VAL A 315 7.56 35.90 3.59
N ALA A 316 8.87 36.12 3.53
CA ALA A 316 9.75 36.08 2.35
C ALA A 316 9.93 37.39 1.54
N THR A 317 10.55 38.40 2.15
CA THR A 317 11.41 39.34 1.41
C THR A 317 12.76 38.67 1.14
N GLY A 318 12.95 38.15 -0.06
CA GLY A 318 14.26 37.61 -0.48
C GLY A 318 14.31 36.79 -1.77
N ILE A 319 13.18 36.46 -2.40
CA ILE A 319 13.18 35.67 -3.64
C ILE A 319 12.49 36.47 -4.73
N ALA A 320 13.17 37.51 -5.22
CA ALA A 320 12.82 38.19 -6.46
C ALA A 320 14.03 38.09 -7.38
N ALA A 321 14.21 36.92 -7.98
CA ALA A 321 15.13 36.69 -9.09
C ALA A 321 14.35 35.91 -10.15
N ASP A 322 14.00 36.61 -11.22
CA ASP A 322 13.78 36.15 -12.59
C ASP A 322 13.42 34.65 -12.75
N PHE A 323 12.17 34.28 -12.45
CA PHE A 323 11.63 32.94 -12.74
C PHE A 323 11.22 32.86 -14.21
N THR A 324 12.17 32.51 -15.08
CA THR A 324 11.94 32.44 -16.54
C THR A 324 11.17 31.20 -17.02
N SER A 325 10.49 30.45 -16.14
CA SER A 325 9.45 29.49 -16.56
C SER A 325 8.42 29.26 -15.44
N THR A 326 7.13 29.20 -15.81
CA THR A 326 6.02 28.89 -14.89
C THR A 326 6.20 27.57 -14.13
N ASN A 327 7.00 26.65 -14.68
CA ASN A 327 7.31 25.36 -14.07
C ASN A 327 8.28 25.44 -12.89
N ASP A 328 9.26 26.35 -12.92
CA ASP A 328 10.24 26.48 -11.84
C ASP A 328 9.61 27.08 -10.58
N ALA A 329 8.74 28.09 -10.75
CA ALA A 329 7.98 28.67 -9.65
C ALA A 329 7.06 27.62 -8.99
N LYS A 330 6.40 26.80 -9.81
CA LYS A 330 5.55 25.71 -9.33
C LYS A 330 6.36 24.64 -8.58
N LYS A 331 7.57 24.30 -9.06
CA LYS A 331 8.45 23.33 -8.39
C LYS A 331 8.89 23.83 -7.01
N GLU A 332 9.30 25.08 -6.89
CA GLU A 332 9.66 25.66 -5.58
C GLU A 332 8.46 25.75 -4.63
N LEU A 333 7.26 26.04 -5.18
CA LEU A 333 6.02 26.01 -4.40
C LEU A 333 5.68 24.59 -3.92
N THR A 334 5.78 23.58 -4.79
CA THR A 334 5.60 22.16 -4.43
C THR A 334 6.58 21.76 -3.34
N LYS A 335 7.85 22.17 -3.43
CA LYS A 335 8.86 21.92 -2.40
C LYS A 335 8.48 22.56 -1.06
N ALA A 336 8.05 23.82 -1.05
CA ALA A 336 7.57 24.49 0.16
C ALA A 336 6.35 23.76 0.78
N TYR A 337 5.45 23.24 -0.05
CA TYR A 337 4.34 22.44 0.43
C TYR A 337 4.75 21.07 0.96
N ILE A 338 5.69 20.37 0.32
CA ILE A 338 6.19 19.09 0.85
C ILE A 338 6.82 19.30 2.23
N GLN A 339 7.58 20.38 2.41
CA GLN A 339 8.20 20.72 3.69
C GLN A 339 7.18 21.01 4.80
N SER A 340 6.03 21.62 4.46
CA SER A 340 4.99 21.97 5.44
C SER A 340 3.95 20.87 5.67
N LEU A 341 3.54 20.14 4.63
CA LEU A 341 2.36 19.28 4.62
C LEU A 341 2.67 17.78 4.45
N ALA A 342 3.92 17.43 4.12
CA ALA A 342 4.32 16.13 3.58
C ALA A 342 3.68 15.82 2.21
N GLY A 343 4.46 15.26 1.29
CA GLY A 343 4.02 15.02 -0.08
C GLY A 343 2.79 14.10 -0.20
N LYS A 344 2.63 13.12 0.71
CA LYS A 344 1.44 12.25 0.74
C LYS A 344 0.13 13.00 1.00
N ASN A 345 0.15 13.99 1.89
CA ASN A 345 -1.06 14.76 2.16
C ASN A 345 -1.34 15.72 1.01
N LEU A 346 -0.30 16.34 0.44
CA LEU A 346 -0.43 17.18 -0.74
C LEU A 346 -1.08 16.41 -1.91
N SER A 347 -0.66 15.17 -2.17
CA SER A 347 -1.27 14.37 -3.25
C SER A 347 -2.74 14.04 -3.02
N VAL A 348 -3.17 13.87 -1.75
CA VAL A 348 -4.59 13.73 -1.42
C VAL A 348 -5.35 15.02 -1.74
N PHE A 349 -4.78 16.19 -1.42
CA PHE A 349 -5.41 17.47 -1.76
C PHE A 349 -5.47 17.70 -3.27
N GLU A 350 -4.42 17.39 -4.01
CA GLU A 350 -4.39 17.42 -5.48
C GLU A 350 -5.50 16.52 -6.07
N THR A 351 -5.64 15.30 -5.55
CA THR A 351 -6.71 14.37 -5.96
C THR A 351 -8.10 14.95 -5.67
N ILE A 352 -8.33 15.53 -4.47
CA ILE A 352 -9.61 16.14 -4.11
C ILE A 352 -9.92 17.37 -4.98
N ALA A 353 -8.92 18.21 -5.25
CA ALA A 353 -9.05 19.37 -6.13
C ALA A 353 -9.44 18.94 -7.54
N TYR A 354 -8.77 17.92 -8.08
CA TYR A 354 -9.13 17.33 -9.37
C TYR A 354 -10.56 16.80 -9.39
N LEU A 355 -10.98 16.04 -8.39
CA LEU A 355 -12.36 15.53 -8.30
C LEU A 355 -13.41 16.64 -8.25
N LYS A 356 -13.08 17.82 -7.72
CA LYS A 356 -13.99 18.98 -7.66
C LYS A 356 -14.04 19.80 -8.95
N SER A 357 -13.09 19.59 -9.88
CA SER A 357 -12.98 20.38 -11.11
C SER A 357 -14.17 20.22 -12.06
N SER A 358 -14.80 19.03 -12.09
CA SER A 358 -15.97 18.78 -12.92
C SER A 358 -16.76 17.54 -12.44
N PRO A 359 -18.06 17.43 -12.79
CA PRO A 359 -18.83 16.22 -12.52
C PRO A 359 -18.25 14.96 -13.20
N GLN A 360 -17.62 15.13 -14.37
CA GLN A 360 -16.96 14.04 -15.09
C GLN A 360 -15.74 13.53 -14.31
N ALA A 361 -14.88 14.43 -13.84
CA ALA A 361 -13.73 14.07 -13.01
C ALA A 361 -14.19 13.40 -11.71
N PHE A 362 -15.23 13.94 -11.06
CA PHE A 362 -15.82 13.36 -9.85
C PHE A 362 -16.27 11.91 -10.05
N LEU A 363 -17.01 11.63 -11.13
CA LEU A 363 -17.59 10.31 -11.37
C LEU A 363 -16.58 9.30 -11.91
N PHE A 364 -15.81 9.67 -12.94
CA PHE A 364 -14.98 8.75 -13.73
C PHE A 364 -13.48 8.90 -13.53
N GLY A 365 -13.02 9.95 -12.83
CA GLY A 365 -11.61 10.22 -12.68
C GLY A 365 -10.96 10.69 -13.99
N ALA A 366 -9.63 10.62 -14.06
CA ALA A 366 -8.84 11.06 -15.21
C ALA A 366 -8.71 9.99 -16.31
N GLY A 367 -8.98 8.72 -15.99
CA GLY A 367 -8.60 7.58 -16.79
C GLY A 367 -7.26 6.98 -16.37
N VAL A 368 -7.03 5.74 -16.80
CA VAL A 368 -5.86 4.95 -16.44
C VAL A 368 -4.56 5.61 -16.91
N ALA A 369 -3.56 5.63 -16.04
CA ALA A 369 -2.24 6.21 -16.28
C ALA A 369 -2.22 7.75 -16.50
N ARG A 370 -3.28 8.47 -16.14
CA ARG A 370 -3.40 9.94 -16.32
C ARG A 370 -3.37 10.75 -15.03
N PHE A 371 -3.30 10.11 -13.86
CA PHE A 371 -3.33 10.87 -12.60
C PHE A 371 -2.42 10.32 -11.51
N SER A 372 -2.60 9.08 -11.07
CA SER A 372 -1.90 8.59 -9.87
C SER A 372 -1.86 7.07 -9.83
N SER A 373 -0.98 6.45 -10.61
CA SER A 373 -0.77 5.00 -10.59
C SER A 373 0.69 4.62 -10.76
N VAL A 374 0.97 3.35 -10.53
CA VAL A 374 2.26 2.75 -10.92
C VAL A 374 2.43 2.87 -12.43
N ALA A 375 1.36 2.67 -13.21
CA ALA A 375 1.40 2.82 -14.66
C ALA A 375 1.81 4.24 -15.08
N ALA A 376 1.15 5.28 -14.55
CA ALA A 376 1.49 6.68 -14.84
C ALA A 376 2.97 6.97 -14.55
N THR A 377 3.46 6.51 -13.40
CA THR A 377 4.86 6.70 -13.01
C THR A 377 5.82 5.99 -13.97
N LYS A 378 5.54 4.72 -14.29
CA LYS A 378 6.44 3.91 -15.15
C LYS A 378 6.50 4.39 -16.59
N VAL A 379 5.37 4.83 -17.15
CA VAL A 379 5.30 5.30 -18.55
C VAL A 379 5.71 6.76 -18.72
N SER A 380 5.91 7.51 -17.63
CA SER A 380 6.35 8.92 -17.69
C SER A 380 7.83 9.12 -18.00
N GLY A 381 8.61 8.03 -18.00
CA GLY A 381 10.07 8.07 -18.13
C GLY A 381 10.82 8.17 -16.80
N LEU A 382 10.14 8.03 -15.66
CA LEU A 382 10.80 7.93 -14.35
C LEU A 382 11.30 6.51 -14.03
N ASP A 383 10.78 5.49 -14.72
CA ASP A 383 11.24 4.12 -14.53
C ASP A 383 12.43 3.81 -15.44
N SER A 384 13.54 3.40 -14.82
CA SER A 384 14.80 3.11 -15.52
C SER A 384 14.91 1.66 -15.99
N SER A 385 13.87 0.83 -15.85
CA SER A 385 13.96 -0.57 -16.26
C SER A 385 13.92 -0.71 -17.78
N ARG A 386 14.62 -1.74 -18.28
CA ARG A 386 14.76 -2.00 -19.72
C ARG A 386 13.43 -2.18 -20.46
N LEU A 387 12.38 -2.60 -19.75
CA LEU A 387 11.06 -2.77 -20.36
C LEU A 387 10.40 -1.42 -20.65
N PHE A 388 10.54 -0.46 -19.74
CA PHE A 388 9.94 0.86 -19.90
C PHE A 388 10.81 1.81 -20.73
N SER A 389 12.11 1.53 -20.86
CA SER A 389 13.00 2.32 -21.73
C SER A 389 12.75 2.16 -23.24
N VAL A 390 12.00 1.15 -23.67
CA VAL A 390 11.70 0.89 -25.09
C VAL A 390 10.30 1.32 -25.51
N ILE A 391 9.44 1.68 -24.56
CA ILE A 391 8.11 2.22 -24.86
C ILE A 391 8.16 3.76 -24.88
N PRO A 392 7.30 4.43 -25.66
CA PRO A 392 7.27 5.88 -25.67
C PRO A 392 6.83 6.42 -24.30
N ASN A 393 7.46 7.52 -23.90
CA ASN A 393 7.07 8.23 -22.69
C ASN A 393 5.71 8.91 -22.90
N TYR A 394 4.85 8.81 -21.89
CA TYR A 394 3.58 9.50 -21.83
C TYR A 394 3.41 10.18 -20.47
N ARG A 395 3.04 11.45 -20.51
CA ARG A 395 2.64 12.24 -19.35
C ARG A 395 1.41 13.02 -19.76
N SER A 396 0.31 12.80 -19.08
CA SER A 396 -0.84 13.71 -19.19
C SER A 396 -0.55 14.97 -18.40
N ASP A 397 -1.11 16.10 -18.83
CA ASP A 397 -1.01 17.38 -18.10
C ASP A 397 -1.44 17.23 -16.63
N LEU A 398 -2.49 16.45 -16.36
CA LEU A 398 -2.98 16.21 -15.00
C LEU A 398 -1.93 15.53 -14.11
N TYR A 399 -1.31 14.45 -14.59
CA TYR A 399 -0.21 13.79 -13.86
C TYR A 399 1.00 14.71 -13.71
N GLU A 400 1.41 15.38 -14.79
CA GLU A 400 2.58 16.26 -14.83
C GLU A 400 2.45 17.42 -13.85
N GLN A 401 1.27 18.03 -13.79
CA GLN A 401 0.98 19.19 -12.96
C GLN A 401 0.76 18.87 -11.47
N ASN A 402 0.64 17.60 -11.11
CA ASN A 402 0.35 17.16 -9.74
C ASN A 402 1.41 16.13 -9.29
N HIS A 403 1.08 14.84 -9.36
CA HIS A 403 1.87 13.78 -8.72
C HIS A 403 3.27 13.60 -9.32
N TYR A 404 3.48 13.91 -10.61
CA TYR A 404 4.81 13.87 -11.21
C TYR A 404 5.77 14.87 -10.57
N LEU A 405 5.30 16.08 -10.27
CA LEU A 405 6.10 17.10 -9.58
C LEU A 405 6.48 16.63 -8.18
N LEU A 406 5.59 15.96 -7.46
CA LEU A 406 5.92 15.38 -6.15
C LEU A 406 7.05 14.36 -6.25
N VAL A 407 6.98 13.46 -7.23
CA VAL A 407 8.02 12.43 -7.44
C VAL A 407 9.35 13.06 -7.84
N THR A 408 9.34 13.92 -8.86
CA THR A 408 10.58 14.55 -9.36
C THR A 408 11.20 15.52 -8.36
N THR A 409 10.40 16.27 -7.60
CA THR A 409 10.88 17.16 -6.54
C THR A 409 11.59 16.36 -5.45
N ARG A 410 11.02 15.22 -5.06
CA ARG A 410 11.65 14.29 -4.12
C ARG A 410 12.98 13.72 -4.65
N GLU A 411 13.05 13.35 -5.92
CA GLU A 411 14.24 12.71 -6.51
C GLU A 411 15.36 13.70 -6.84
N THR A 412 15.00 14.95 -7.20
CA THR A 412 15.97 15.95 -7.66
C THR A 412 16.52 16.83 -6.54
N ILE A 413 15.85 16.91 -5.38
CA ILE A 413 16.33 17.75 -4.28
C ILE A 413 17.31 16.97 -3.40
N GLY A 414 18.46 17.59 -3.11
CA GLY A 414 19.51 17.05 -2.25
C GLY A 414 19.17 17.01 -0.75
N ASP A 415 17.91 17.22 -0.35
CA ASP A 415 17.45 17.22 1.03
C ASP A 415 16.92 15.82 1.39
N ASP A 416 17.63 15.13 2.28
CA ASP A 416 17.27 13.78 2.72
C ASP A 416 15.91 13.73 3.43
N ALA A 417 15.45 14.85 4.03
CA ALA A 417 14.11 14.91 4.62
C ALA A 417 13.01 14.76 3.55
N LEU A 418 13.25 15.27 2.33
CA LEU A 418 12.30 15.16 1.22
C LEU A 418 12.30 13.77 0.61
N LYS A 419 13.42 13.04 0.67
CA LYS A 419 13.53 11.63 0.22
C LYS A 419 12.73 10.65 1.08
N SER A 420 12.27 11.09 2.25
CA SER A 420 11.38 10.31 3.11
C SER A 420 10.20 9.77 2.31
N THR A 421 9.81 8.54 2.63
CA THR A 421 8.72 7.90 1.95
C THR A 421 7.34 8.47 2.29
N ALA A 422 7.26 9.27 3.37
CA ALA A 422 6.08 10.08 3.69
C ALA A 422 5.76 11.13 2.61
N ASN A 423 6.69 11.41 1.69
CA ASN A 423 6.51 12.36 0.60
C ASN A 423 6.15 11.70 -0.73
N TRP A 424 6.11 10.36 -0.81
CA TRP A 424 5.60 9.70 -2.01
C TRP A 424 4.09 9.93 -2.17
N PRO A 425 3.61 10.31 -3.37
CA PRO A 425 2.19 10.54 -3.61
C PRO A 425 1.35 9.26 -3.68
N ASP A 426 1.99 8.09 -3.60
CA ASP A 426 1.38 6.79 -3.81
C ASP A 426 0.32 6.43 -2.78
N SER A 427 -0.89 6.15 -3.24
CA SER A 427 -1.96 5.66 -2.41
C SER A 427 -2.98 4.96 -3.29
N LEU A 428 -3.48 3.82 -2.82
CA LEU A 428 -4.63 3.17 -3.45
C LEU A 428 -5.82 4.14 -3.55
N TYR A 429 -6.03 5.00 -2.55
CA TYR A 429 -7.13 5.96 -2.57
C TYR A 429 -6.95 6.99 -3.67
N ASN A 430 -5.74 7.56 -3.81
CA ASN A 430 -5.44 8.50 -4.88
C ASN A 430 -5.53 7.84 -6.25
N GLN A 431 -5.13 6.56 -6.36
CA GLN A 431 -5.29 5.81 -7.60
C GLN A 431 -6.77 5.61 -7.96
N LEU A 432 -7.57 5.08 -7.04
CA LEU A 432 -8.98 4.80 -7.30
C LEU A 432 -9.76 6.09 -7.59
N LEU A 433 -9.58 7.12 -6.77
CA LEU A 433 -10.28 8.39 -6.93
C LEU A 433 -9.74 9.20 -8.11
N GLY A 434 -8.42 9.33 -8.24
CA GLY A 434 -7.79 10.12 -9.29
C GLY A 434 -7.98 9.53 -10.68
N GLU A 435 -7.86 8.20 -10.86
CA GLU A 435 -7.95 7.58 -12.19
C GLU A 435 -9.34 7.07 -12.53
N TYR A 436 -10.13 6.65 -11.55
CA TYR A 436 -11.44 6.01 -11.78
C TYR A 436 -12.62 6.71 -11.10
N GLY A 437 -12.37 7.83 -10.40
CA GLY A 437 -13.40 8.63 -9.74
C GLY A 437 -14.11 7.91 -8.60
N VAL A 438 -15.25 8.47 -8.19
CA VAL A 438 -16.12 7.87 -7.16
C VAL A 438 -16.70 6.54 -7.63
N ILE A 439 -16.88 6.32 -8.94
CA ILE A 439 -17.29 5.01 -9.45
C ILE A 439 -16.25 3.95 -9.12
N GLY A 440 -14.97 4.17 -9.46
CA GLY A 440 -13.91 3.21 -9.14
C GLY A 440 -13.74 2.97 -7.64
N PHE A 441 -13.81 4.01 -6.83
CA PHE A 441 -13.78 3.88 -5.38
C PHE A 441 -15.01 3.10 -4.85
N GLY A 442 -16.20 3.38 -5.37
CA GLY A 442 -17.42 2.62 -5.07
C GLY A 442 -17.29 1.15 -5.46
N LEU A 443 -16.70 0.86 -6.63
CA LEU A 443 -16.45 -0.52 -7.06
C LEU A 443 -15.56 -1.26 -6.06
N PHE A 444 -14.53 -0.62 -5.53
CA PHE A 444 -13.68 -1.18 -4.48
C PHE A 444 -14.48 -1.45 -3.19
N VAL A 445 -15.22 -0.46 -2.68
CA VAL A 445 -15.99 -0.63 -1.43
C VAL A 445 -17.04 -1.74 -1.58
N PHE A 446 -17.86 -1.72 -2.63
CA PHE A 446 -19.01 -2.62 -2.75
C PHE A 446 -18.65 -3.99 -3.31
N PHE A 447 -17.75 -4.08 -4.29
CA PHE A 447 -17.44 -5.35 -4.97
C PHE A 447 -16.13 -6.00 -4.55
N TYR A 448 -15.22 -5.27 -3.91
CA TYR A 448 -14.00 -5.85 -3.33
C TYR A 448 -14.15 -6.10 -1.83
N ILE A 449 -14.32 -5.04 -1.04
CA ILE A 449 -14.51 -5.16 0.42
C ILE A 449 -15.85 -5.82 0.72
N GLY A 450 -16.93 -5.39 0.06
CA GLY A 450 -18.25 -6.00 0.19
C GLY A 450 -18.30 -7.49 -0.17
N TYR A 451 -17.45 -7.96 -1.09
CA TYR A 451 -17.33 -9.40 -1.39
C TYR A 451 -16.92 -10.21 -0.15
N PHE A 452 -15.91 -9.76 0.59
CA PHE A 452 -15.47 -10.45 1.80
C PHE A 452 -16.42 -10.20 2.98
N LEU A 453 -16.93 -8.98 3.14
CA LEU A 453 -17.88 -8.65 4.20
C LEU A 453 -19.22 -9.39 4.04
N SER A 454 -19.70 -9.65 2.82
CA SER A 454 -20.90 -10.49 2.61
C SER A 454 -20.72 -11.93 3.14
N ARG A 455 -19.48 -12.35 3.36
CA ARG A 455 -19.09 -13.63 3.95
C ARG A 455 -18.68 -13.49 5.42
N TYR A 456 -19.07 -12.42 6.13
CA TYR A 456 -18.71 -12.18 7.53
C TYR A 456 -18.97 -13.36 8.47
N LYS A 457 -19.98 -14.19 8.15
CA LYS A 457 -20.29 -15.42 8.91
C LYS A 457 -19.22 -16.52 8.79
N LYS A 458 -18.33 -16.42 7.81
CA LYS A 458 -17.21 -17.33 7.55
C LYS A 458 -15.85 -16.67 7.84
N LEU A 459 -15.84 -15.44 8.35
CA LEU A 459 -14.63 -14.73 8.74
C LEU A 459 -14.39 -14.87 10.25
N THR A 460 -13.13 -15.06 10.62
CA THR A 460 -12.61 -14.99 11.98
C THR A 460 -11.61 -13.83 12.05
N TYR A 461 -10.34 -14.07 11.75
CA TYR A 461 -9.31 -13.04 11.65
C TYR A 461 -9.50 -12.11 10.44
N GLY A 462 -10.26 -12.54 9.43
CA GLY A 462 -10.43 -11.78 8.20
C GLY A 462 -10.96 -10.35 8.41
N ILE A 463 -11.79 -10.12 9.43
CA ILE A 463 -12.26 -8.75 9.73
C ILE A 463 -11.11 -7.84 10.17
N TRP A 464 -10.16 -8.36 10.95
CA TRP A 464 -8.98 -7.62 11.40
C TRP A 464 -8.01 -7.36 10.25
N LEU A 465 -7.92 -8.28 9.28
CA LEU A 465 -7.14 -8.06 8.07
C LEU A 465 -7.76 -6.94 7.21
N ILE A 466 -9.10 -6.87 7.10
CA ILE A 466 -9.79 -5.77 6.41
C ILE A 466 -9.49 -4.43 7.11
N LEU A 467 -9.55 -4.40 8.44
CA LEU A 467 -9.21 -3.20 9.22
C LEU A 467 -7.74 -2.80 9.08
N LEU A 468 -6.81 -3.76 8.92
CA LEU A 468 -5.41 -3.48 8.59
C LEU A 468 -5.24 -2.90 7.18
N LEU A 469 -5.99 -3.41 6.20
CA LEU A 469 -5.85 -2.99 4.81
C LEU A 469 -6.21 -1.52 4.60
N VAL A 470 -7.20 -0.99 5.32
CA VAL A 470 -7.67 0.40 5.20
C VAL A 470 -6.53 1.43 5.38
N PRO A 471 -5.83 1.50 6.52
CA PRO A 471 -4.70 2.43 6.66
C PRO A 471 -3.52 2.07 5.76
N PHE A 472 -3.30 0.80 5.42
CA PHE A 472 -2.22 0.42 4.50
C PHE A 472 -2.47 0.81 3.04
N ALA A 473 -3.73 0.87 2.61
CA ALA A 473 -4.12 1.40 1.31
C ALA A 473 -3.73 2.89 1.14
N HIS A 474 -3.54 3.62 2.24
CA HIS A 474 -3.04 4.98 2.18
C HIS A 474 -1.54 5.08 1.86
N LEU A 475 -0.75 4.04 2.15
CA LEU A 475 0.71 4.11 2.04
C LEU A 475 1.24 3.88 0.63
N ASN A 476 0.57 3.09 -0.21
CA ASN A 476 1.09 2.68 -1.52
C ASN A 476 -0.03 2.23 -2.48
N TYR A 477 0.31 2.04 -3.76
CA TYR A 477 -0.53 1.46 -4.82
C TYR A 477 -0.66 -0.06 -4.68
N THR A 478 -1.45 -0.53 -3.72
CA THR A 478 -1.46 -1.95 -3.32
C THR A 478 -1.95 -2.93 -4.40
N PHE A 479 -2.78 -2.51 -5.36
CA PHE A 479 -3.27 -3.39 -6.45
C PHE A 479 -2.22 -3.58 -7.55
N ASP A 480 -1.74 -2.51 -8.18
CA ASP A 480 -0.80 -2.58 -9.32
C ASP A 480 0.51 -3.30 -8.97
N THR A 481 0.89 -3.24 -7.69
CA THR A 481 2.15 -3.77 -7.21
C THR A 481 2.12 -5.30 -7.05
N LEU A 482 0.94 -5.92 -6.87
CA LEU A 482 0.82 -7.36 -6.65
C LEU A 482 1.68 -7.89 -5.49
N CYS A 483 1.99 -7.04 -4.50
CA CYS A 483 2.81 -7.43 -3.34
C CYS A 483 1.96 -7.75 -2.13
N VAL A 484 0.97 -6.90 -1.83
CA VAL A 484 0.22 -6.97 -0.56
C VAL A 484 -1.11 -7.67 -0.76
N ILE A 485 -1.83 -7.29 -1.82
CA ILE A 485 -3.15 -7.83 -2.15
C ILE A 485 -3.15 -9.36 -2.31
N PRO A 486 -2.15 -10.01 -2.94
CA PRO A 486 -2.17 -11.47 -3.05
C PRO A 486 -2.11 -12.17 -1.68
N PHE A 487 -1.40 -11.60 -0.70
CA PHE A 487 -1.41 -12.12 0.67
C PHE A 487 -2.71 -11.82 1.40
N PHE A 488 -3.23 -10.61 1.28
CA PHE A 488 -4.51 -10.24 1.86
C PHE A 488 -5.63 -11.20 1.39
N GLU A 489 -5.72 -11.43 0.08
CA GLU A 489 -6.70 -12.36 -0.49
C GLU A 489 -6.44 -13.81 -0.08
N LEU A 490 -5.19 -14.26 -0.08
CA LEU A 490 -4.80 -15.61 0.32
C LEU A 490 -5.29 -15.91 1.73
N LEU A 491 -5.06 -14.98 2.65
CA LEU A 491 -5.45 -15.12 4.05
C LEU A 491 -6.97 -15.06 4.22
N LEU A 492 -7.68 -14.18 3.52
CA LEU A 492 -9.14 -14.15 3.58
C LEU A 492 -9.80 -15.39 2.99
N PHE A 493 -9.30 -15.88 1.85
CA PHE A 493 -9.81 -17.12 1.27
C PHE A 493 -9.46 -18.33 2.15
N ALA A 494 -8.29 -18.36 2.78
CA ALA A 494 -7.93 -19.40 3.75
C ALA A 494 -8.85 -19.39 4.97
N ASP A 495 -9.20 -18.21 5.51
CA ASP A 495 -10.15 -18.06 6.62
C ASP A 495 -11.53 -18.64 6.27
N ILE A 496 -12.07 -18.21 5.12
CA ILE A 496 -13.34 -18.70 4.59
C ILE A 496 -13.30 -20.23 4.44
N LYS A 497 -12.22 -20.75 3.83
CA LYS A 497 -12.08 -22.18 3.55
C LYS A 497 -12.02 -23.01 4.83
N ARG A 498 -11.29 -22.55 5.85
CA ARG A 498 -11.20 -23.21 7.16
C ARG A 498 -12.57 -23.36 7.79
N ASN A 499 -13.34 -22.28 7.83
CA ASN A 499 -14.66 -22.29 8.48
C ASN A 499 -15.70 -23.12 7.70
N GLU A 500 -15.58 -23.18 6.36
CA GLU A 500 -16.40 -24.09 5.54
C GLU A 500 -16.10 -25.57 5.86
N GLN A 501 -14.83 -25.92 6.02
CA GLN A 501 -14.42 -27.28 6.36
C GLN A 501 -14.92 -27.68 7.75
N THR A 502 -14.72 -26.84 8.77
CA THR A 502 -15.24 -27.09 10.12
C THR A 502 -16.76 -27.20 10.18
N THR A 503 -17.48 -26.40 9.39
CA THR A 503 -18.95 -26.51 9.33
C THR A 503 -19.39 -27.83 8.72
N ALA A 504 -18.72 -28.30 7.67
CA ALA A 504 -19.02 -29.58 7.04
C ALA A 504 -18.73 -30.77 7.98
N GLU A 505 -17.64 -30.72 8.74
CA GLU A 505 -17.26 -31.74 9.73
C GLU A 505 -18.26 -31.83 10.89
N ASN A 506 -18.87 -30.71 11.31
CA ASN A 506 -19.87 -30.72 12.39
C ASN A 506 -21.27 -31.21 11.95
N VAL A 507 -21.51 -31.35 10.64
CA VAL A 507 -22.79 -31.82 10.09
C VAL A 507 -22.76 -33.33 9.81
N GLN A 508 -21.57 -33.90 9.67
CA GLN A 508 -21.34 -35.34 9.56
C GLN A 508 -21.33 -35.98 10.94
#